data_AF-A0AAU8V239-F1
#
_entry.id   AF-A0AAU8V239-F1
#
_cell.length_a   1.000
_cell.length_b   1.000
_cell.length_c   1.000
_cell.angle_alpha   90.00
_cell.angle_beta   90.00
_cell.angle_gamma   90.00
#
_symmetry.space_group_name_H-M   'P 1'
#
loop_
_entity.id
_entity.type
_entity.pdbx_description
1 polymer ?
#
loop_
_entity_poly.entity_id
_entity_poly.type
_entity_poly.pdbx_seq_one_letter_code
_entity_poly.pdbx_strand_id
1 'polypeptide(L)'
;MEFDKLISINTFNKLLEKKAYSEYKVLKENYKSFVELPFTLEMIVPVNSRGGLIKEPVFPSPEYGINLYAYETFLDDKDIFQKAKENLLFEFEDYEIADDIIFFNNKQIRVSVKSDYFLFNGRIVRKIEDLIFIEGIEFILTPKALEIIYRNNT
;
A
#
# COMPACT_ATOMS: atom_id res chain seq x y z
N MET A 1 -3.26 -14.96 15.92
CA MET A 1 -4.37 -14.37 15.18
C MET A 1 -3.75 -13.34 14.26
N GLU A 2 -3.41 -13.79 13.07
CA GLU A 2 -2.90 -12.93 12.02
C GLU A 2 -4.13 -12.55 11.19
N PHE A 3 -4.43 -11.25 11.17
CA PHE A 3 -5.27 -10.70 10.13
C PHE A 3 -4.28 -10.14 9.11
N ASP A 4 -4.30 -10.73 7.93
CA ASP A 4 -3.48 -10.40 6.78
C ASP A 4 -4.20 -9.42 5.86
N LYS A 5 -5.44 -9.02 6.19
CA LYS A 5 -6.28 -8.14 5.38
C LYS A 5 -6.80 -6.96 6.18
N LEU A 6 -6.98 -5.84 5.50
CA LEU A 6 -7.69 -4.69 6.03
C LEU A 6 -9.16 -5.05 6.28
N ILE A 7 -9.66 -4.73 7.47
CA ILE A 7 -11.03 -5.01 7.91
C ILE A 7 -11.60 -3.82 8.67
N SER A 8 -12.93 -3.78 8.85
CA SER A 8 -13.54 -2.72 9.68
C SER A 8 -13.02 -2.77 11.12
N ILE A 9 -12.89 -1.60 11.75
CA ILE A 9 -12.56 -1.49 13.17
C ILE A 9 -13.52 -2.30 14.06
N ASN A 10 -14.79 -2.41 13.65
CA ASN A 10 -15.79 -3.21 14.33
C ASN A 10 -15.49 -4.71 14.23
N THR A 11 -15.12 -5.19 13.05
CA THR A 11 -14.69 -6.58 12.84
C THR A 11 -13.43 -6.87 13.65
N PHE A 12 -12.47 -5.95 13.63
CA PHE A 12 -11.23 -6.06 14.38
C PHE A 12 -11.47 -6.17 15.89
N ASN A 13 -12.33 -5.30 16.44
CA ASN A 13 -12.68 -5.30 17.86
C ASN A 13 -13.29 -6.63 18.32
N LYS A 14 -14.16 -7.24 17.49
CA LYS A 14 -14.77 -8.54 17.75
C LYS A 14 -13.74 -9.67 17.75
N LEU A 15 -12.79 -9.64 16.81
CA LEU A 15 -11.73 -10.64 16.73
C LEU A 15 -10.84 -10.65 17.99
N LEU A 16 -10.64 -9.49 18.59
CA LEU A 16 -9.81 -9.35 19.78
C LEU A 16 -10.48 -9.76 21.10
N GLU A 17 -11.80 -9.97 21.15
CA GLU A 17 -12.53 -10.34 22.38
C GLU A 17 -12.00 -11.61 23.09
N LYS A 18 -11.22 -12.43 22.40
CA LYS A 18 -10.62 -13.67 22.92
C LYS A 18 -9.24 -13.48 23.58
N LYS A 19 -8.68 -12.26 23.62
CA LYS A 19 -7.33 -11.98 24.14
C LYS A 19 -7.31 -11.46 25.58
N ALA A 20 -6.14 -11.52 26.21
CA ALA A 20 -5.90 -10.88 27.50
C ALA A 20 -6.10 -9.35 27.41
N TYR A 21 -6.66 -8.76 28.46
CA TYR A 21 -7.16 -7.37 28.45
C TYR A 21 -6.10 -6.30 28.15
N SER A 22 -4.86 -6.49 28.62
CA SER A 22 -3.76 -5.54 28.39
C SER A 22 -3.32 -5.50 26.92
N GLU A 23 -3.07 -6.66 26.32
CA GLU A 23 -2.73 -6.78 24.89
C GLU A 23 -3.90 -6.36 23.99
N TYR A 24 -5.13 -6.67 24.39
CA TYR A 24 -6.36 -6.24 23.71
C TYR A 24 -6.41 -4.71 23.55
N LYS A 25 -6.14 -3.98 24.64
CA LYS A 25 -6.25 -2.53 24.67
C LYS A 25 -5.24 -1.84 23.75
N VAL A 26 -3.96 -2.20 23.87
CA VAL A 26 -2.87 -1.60 23.09
C VAL A 26 -3.09 -1.86 21.59
N LEU A 27 -3.39 -3.11 21.23
CA LEU A 27 -3.55 -3.49 19.83
C LEU A 27 -4.77 -2.81 19.18
N LYS A 28 -5.85 -2.59 19.95
CA LYS A 28 -7.03 -1.83 19.52
C LYS A 28 -6.72 -0.36 19.26
N GLU A 29 -5.95 0.28 20.13
CA GLU A 29 -5.52 1.67 19.97
C GLU A 29 -4.60 1.83 18.75
N ASN A 30 -3.66 0.91 18.56
CA ASN A 30 -2.77 0.91 17.40
C ASN A 30 -3.53 0.71 16.09
N TYR A 31 -4.44 -0.27 16.02
CA TYR A 31 -5.22 -0.49 14.81
C TYR A 31 -6.12 0.70 14.48
N LYS A 32 -6.74 1.30 15.49
CA LYS A 32 -7.51 2.53 15.31
C LYS A 32 -6.63 3.64 14.71
N SER A 33 -5.44 3.83 15.26
CA SER A 33 -4.49 4.83 14.77
C SER A 33 -4.05 4.55 13.33
N PHE A 34 -3.81 3.26 13.00
CA PHE A 34 -3.46 2.82 11.66
C PHE A 34 -4.56 3.14 10.64
N VAL A 35 -5.82 2.78 10.90
CA VAL A 35 -6.91 3.02 9.94
C VAL A 35 -7.27 4.50 9.79
N GLU A 36 -6.91 5.33 10.76
CA GLU A 36 -7.06 6.80 10.74
C GLU A 36 -5.93 7.51 9.97
N LEU A 37 -4.85 6.81 9.58
CA LEU A 37 -3.76 7.41 8.80
C LEU A 37 -4.28 7.97 7.46
N PRO A 38 -3.80 9.16 7.03
CA PRO A 38 -4.05 9.67 5.70
C PRO A 38 -3.60 8.66 4.65
N PHE A 39 -4.47 8.40 3.68
CA PHE A 39 -4.14 7.49 2.59
C PHE A 39 -3.23 8.21 1.60
N THR A 40 -2.07 7.62 1.30
CA THR A 40 -1.12 8.15 0.32
C THR A 40 -0.78 7.09 -0.73
N LEU A 41 -0.29 7.54 -1.88
CA LEU A 41 -0.05 6.69 -3.04
C LEU A 41 1.05 5.66 -2.79
N GLU A 42 2.08 6.10 -2.08
CA GLU A 42 3.23 5.28 -1.64
C GLU A 42 2.84 4.11 -0.73
N MET A 43 1.59 4.06 -0.23
CA MET A 43 1.11 2.93 0.56
C MET A 43 0.66 1.75 -0.32
N ILE A 44 0.34 1.98 -1.60
CA ILE A 44 -0.23 0.97 -2.50
C ILE A 44 0.59 0.72 -3.76
N VAL A 45 1.41 1.69 -4.19
CA VAL A 45 2.29 1.54 -5.35
C VAL A 45 3.64 2.22 -5.11
N PRO A 46 4.73 1.66 -5.68
CA PRO A 46 6.04 2.27 -5.61
C PRO A 46 6.07 3.69 -6.21
N VAL A 47 6.58 4.64 -5.44
CA VAL A 47 6.82 6.02 -5.89
C VAL A 47 8.29 6.40 -5.68
N ASN A 48 8.79 7.29 -6.53
CA ASN A 48 10.10 7.90 -6.32
C ASN A 48 10.03 9.05 -5.29
N SER A 49 11.20 9.61 -4.95
CA SER A 49 11.34 10.72 -4.00
C SER A 49 10.62 12.02 -4.39
N ARG A 50 10.11 12.13 -5.63
CA ARG A 50 9.32 13.26 -6.11
C ARG A 50 7.82 12.97 -6.15
N GLY A 51 7.39 11.82 -5.63
CA GLY A 51 5.98 11.38 -5.64
C GLY A 51 5.50 10.84 -7.00
N GLY A 52 6.41 10.61 -7.95
CA GLY A 52 6.07 10.02 -9.25
C GLY A 52 6.04 8.50 -9.17
N LEU A 53 5.07 7.89 -9.86
CA LEU A 53 4.97 6.44 -10.01
C LEU A 53 6.22 5.86 -10.67
N ILE A 54 6.73 4.76 -10.14
CA ILE A 54 7.83 4.00 -10.75
C ILE A 54 7.36 2.57 -11.06
N LYS A 55 7.72 2.08 -12.25
CA LYS A 55 7.40 0.71 -12.69
C LYS A 55 8.53 -0.23 -12.28
N GLU A 56 8.21 -1.52 -12.18
CA GLU A 56 9.23 -2.54 -11.96
C GLU A 56 10.23 -2.54 -13.15
N PRO A 57 11.53 -2.36 -12.89
CA PRO A 57 12.54 -2.45 -13.94
C PRO A 57 12.62 -3.87 -14.49
N VAL A 58 12.64 -4.01 -15.81
CA VAL A 58 12.82 -5.30 -16.50
C VAL A 58 14.07 -5.22 -17.36
N PHE A 59 14.94 -6.23 -17.27
CA PHE A 59 16.11 -6.33 -18.13
C PHE A 59 16.13 -7.68 -18.87
N PRO A 60 16.42 -7.68 -20.19
CA PRO A 60 16.56 -6.51 -21.05
C PRO A 60 15.20 -5.87 -21.39
N SER A 61 15.16 -4.54 -21.55
CA SER A 61 14.00 -3.82 -22.10
C SER A 61 14.43 -2.78 -23.14
N PRO A 62 13.50 -2.26 -23.96
CA PRO A 62 13.78 -1.13 -24.85
C PRO A 62 14.26 0.14 -24.12
N GLU A 63 13.94 0.31 -22.83
CA GLU A 63 14.36 1.48 -22.05
C GLU A 63 15.83 1.42 -21.63
N TYR A 64 16.35 0.21 -21.36
CA TYR A 64 17.73 0.01 -20.94
C TYR A 64 18.68 -0.29 -22.12
N GLY A 65 18.26 -1.14 -23.06
CA GLY A 65 19.16 -1.75 -24.05
C GLY A 65 19.90 -2.98 -23.48
N ILE A 66 21.00 -3.39 -24.12
CA ILE A 66 21.68 -4.68 -23.83
C ILE A 66 23.17 -4.56 -23.44
N ASN A 67 23.69 -3.35 -23.27
CA ASN A 67 25.12 -3.15 -22.95
C ASN A 67 25.39 -3.17 -21.43
N LEU A 68 26.67 -3.17 -21.03
CA LEU A 68 27.05 -3.22 -19.62
C LEU A 68 26.53 -2.03 -18.81
N TYR A 69 26.60 -0.82 -19.37
CA TYR A 69 26.12 0.41 -18.72
C TYR A 69 24.60 0.37 -18.50
N ALA A 70 23.86 -0.22 -19.44
CA ALA A 70 22.43 -0.47 -19.32
C ALA A 70 22.11 -1.43 -18.17
N TYR A 71 22.94 -2.45 -17.98
CA TYR A 71 22.77 -3.39 -16.87
C TYR A 71 23.05 -2.74 -15.52
N GLU A 72 24.10 -1.91 -15.42
CA GLU A 72 24.39 -1.13 -14.20
C GLU A 72 23.22 -0.20 -13.84
N THR A 73 22.69 0.52 -14.82
CA THR A 73 21.52 1.41 -14.62
C THR A 73 20.27 0.62 -14.19
N PHE A 74 20.03 -0.55 -14.78
CA PHE A 74 18.96 -1.46 -14.36
C PHE A 74 19.10 -1.89 -12.89
N LEU A 75 20.31 -2.19 -12.43
CA LEU A 75 20.54 -2.59 -11.04
C LEU A 75 20.22 -1.44 -10.08
N ASP A 76 20.61 -0.22 -10.42
CA ASP A 76 20.30 0.98 -9.62
C ASP A 76 18.78 1.23 -9.56
N ASP A 77 18.10 1.20 -10.69
CA ASP A 77 16.64 1.37 -10.75
C ASP A 77 15.91 0.26 -9.99
N LYS A 78 16.42 -0.98 -10.08
CA LYS A 78 15.87 -2.12 -9.35
C LYS A 78 16.01 -1.92 -7.84
N ASP A 79 17.14 -1.44 -7.35
CA ASP A 79 17.35 -1.13 -5.93
C ASP A 79 16.39 -0.02 -5.46
N ILE A 80 16.22 1.04 -6.26
CA ILE A 80 15.26 2.12 -5.98
C ILE A 80 13.83 1.56 -5.88
N PHE A 81 13.44 0.70 -6.83
CA PHE A 81 12.13 0.08 -6.85
C PHE A 81 11.89 -0.83 -5.64
N GLN A 82 12.88 -1.65 -5.25
CA GLN A 82 12.76 -2.52 -4.07
C GLN A 82 12.61 -1.70 -2.79
N LYS A 83 13.41 -0.63 -2.62
CA LYS A 83 13.27 0.29 -1.47
C LYS A 83 11.90 0.96 -1.42
N ALA A 84 11.33 1.32 -2.57
CA ALA A 84 9.98 1.86 -2.63
C ALA A 84 8.93 0.80 -2.25
N LYS A 85 9.11 -0.47 -2.66
CA LYS A 85 8.21 -1.57 -2.26
C LYS A 85 8.20 -1.83 -0.75
N GLU A 86 9.32 -1.61 -0.05
CA GLU A 86 9.39 -1.79 1.41
C GLU A 86 8.50 -0.81 2.19
N ASN A 87 8.11 0.31 1.58
CA ASN A 87 7.23 1.32 2.20
C ASN A 87 5.74 1.05 1.97
N LEU A 88 5.40 0.07 1.13
CA LEU A 88 4.01 -0.28 0.87
C LEU A 88 3.34 -0.82 2.14
N LEU A 89 2.10 -0.40 2.39
CA LEU A 89 1.26 -0.94 3.45
C LEU A 89 0.33 -2.03 2.93
N PHE A 90 0.11 -2.06 1.62
CA PHE A 90 -0.77 -3.02 0.97
C PHE A 90 -0.06 -3.79 -0.14
N GLU A 91 -0.31 -5.10 -0.17
CA GLU A 91 0.14 -5.98 -1.23
C GLU A 91 -0.98 -6.18 -2.25
N PHE A 92 -0.60 -6.09 -3.53
CA PHE A 92 -1.48 -6.37 -4.66
C PHE A 92 -0.76 -7.35 -5.58
N GLU A 93 -1.46 -8.42 -5.95
CA GLU A 93 -0.92 -9.42 -6.87
C GLU A 93 -0.77 -8.83 -8.28
N ASP A 94 -1.78 -8.11 -8.75
CA ASP A 94 -1.79 -7.52 -10.09
C ASP A 94 -2.28 -6.07 -10.07
N TYR A 95 -1.48 -5.18 -10.67
CA TYR A 95 -1.92 -3.83 -11.01
C TYR A 95 -1.27 -3.32 -12.29
N GLU A 96 -1.95 -2.43 -12.99
CA GLU A 96 -1.43 -1.73 -14.17
C GLU A 96 -1.43 -0.23 -13.96
N ILE A 97 -0.44 0.47 -14.51
CA ILE A 97 -0.34 1.93 -14.48
C ILE A 97 -0.41 2.49 -15.89
N ALA A 98 -1.37 3.38 -16.11
CA ALA A 98 -1.51 4.18 -17.32
C ALA A 98 -1.75 5.65 -16.96
N ASP A 99 -0.83 6.54 -17.32
CA ASP A 99 -0.88 7.97 -16.97
C ASP A 99 -1.09 8.21 -15.47
N ASP A 100 -2.20 8.85 -15.08
CA ASP A 100 -2.62 9.15 -13.72
C ASP A 100 -3.68 8.15 -13.19
N ILE A 101 -3.73 6.97 -13.81
CA ILE A 101 -4.69 5.91 -13.56
C ILE A 101 -3.96 4.62 -13.17
N ILE A 102 -4.47 3.97 -12.11
CA ILE A 102 -4.00 2.68 -11.65
C ILE A 102 -5.16 1.69 -11.70
N PHE A 103 -4.94 0.52 -12.28
CA PHE A 103 -5.93 -0.55 -12.34
C PHE A 103 -5.55 -1.65 -11.36
N PHE A 104 -6.44 -1.99 -10.42
CA PHE A 104 -6.30 -3.12 -9.50
C PHE A 104 -7.45 -4.09 -9.76
N ASN A 105 -7.17 -5.36 -10.10
CA ASN A 105 -8.21 -6.36 -10.38
C ASN A 105 -9.30 -5.85 -11.36
N ASN A 106 -8.91 -5.17 -12.44
CA ASN A 106 -9.81 -4.52 -13.42
C ASN A 106 -10.68 -3.37 -12.86
N LYS A 107 -10.40 -2.87 -11.65
CA LYS A 107 -11.01 -1.68 -11.07
C LYS A 107 -10.10 -0.47 -11.24
N GLN A 108 -10.67 0.66 -11.63
CA GLN A 108 -9.93 1.88 -11.89
C GLN A 108 -9.80 2.75 -10.61
N ILE A 109 -8.58 3.11 -10.26
CA ILE A 109 -8.23 4.16 -9.30
C ILE A 109 -7.66 5.33 -10.08
N ARG A 110 -8.26 6.51 -9.95
CA ARG A 110 -7.69 7.75 -10.49
C ARG A 110 -6.91 8.46 -9.41
N VAL A 111 -5.66 8.76 -9.72
CA VAL A 111 -4.71 9.39 -8.80
C VAL A 111 -4.34 10.74 -9.37
N SER A 112 -4.89 11.81 -8.83
CA SER A 112 -4.45 13.14 -9.20
C SER A 112 -3.17 13.49 -8.42
N VAL A 113 -2.05 13.57 -9.14
CA VAL A 113 -0.75 14.03 -8.62
C VAL A 113 -0.83 15.47 -8.07
N LYS A 114 -1.89 16.23 -8.41
CA LYS A 114 -2.06 17.64 -8.05
C LYS A 114 -3.02 17.91 -6.88
N SER A 115 -3.86 16.95 -6.49
CA SER A 115 -4.98 17.27 -5.60
C SER A 115 -5.03 16.46 -4.31
N ASP A 116 -3.99 15.70 -3.94
CA ASP A 116 -3.90 14.91 -2.69
C ASP A 116 -5.13 14.01 -2.39
N TYR A 117 -6.00 13.78 -3.38
CA TYR A 117 -7.24 13.03 -3.24
C TYR A 117 -7.24 11.86 -4.22
N PHE A 118 -7.51 10.68 -3.69
CA PHE A 118 -7.65 9.45 -4.43
C PHE A 118 -9.12 9.26 -4.79
N LEU A 119 -9.40 9.07 -6.07
CA LEU A 119 -10.76 8.84 -6.56
C LEU A 119 -10.93 7.37 -6.91
N PHE A 120 -11.72 6.68 -6.10
CA PHE A 120 -12.10 5.29 -6.31
C PHE A 120 -13.55 5.21 -6.77
N ASN A 121 -13.81 4.84 -8.03
CA ASN A 121 -15.17 4.79 -8.60
C ASN A 121 -16.03 6.03 -8.26
N GLY A 122 -15.43 7.23 -8.27
CA GLY A 122 -16.09 8.50 -7.96
C GLY A 122 -16.20 8.85 -6.47
N ARG A 123 -15.68 8.02 -5.56
CA ARG A 123 -15.57 8.32 -4.13
C ARG A 123 -14.17 8.82 -3.78
N ILE A 124 -14.11 9.84 -2.93
CA ILE A 124 -12.86 10.34 -2.40
C ILE A 124 -12.43 9.44 -1.25
N VAL A 125 -11.22 8.91 -1.33
CA VAL A 125 -10.53 8.17 -0.26
C VAL A 125 -9.55 9.13 0.41
N ARG A 126 -9.66 9.29 1.73
CA ARG A 126 -8.83 10.20 2.53
C ARG A 126 -7.98 9.48 3.55
N LYS A 127 -8.51 8.40 4.14
CA LYS A 127 -7.82 7.58 5.14
C LYS A 127 -7.87 6.11 4.77
N ILE A 128 -7.01 5.32 5.40
CA ILE A 128 -6.95 3.87 5.19
C ILE A 128 -8.32 3.20 5.42
N GLU A 129 -9.09 3.64 6.42
CA GLU A 129 -10.42 3.07 6.69
C GLU A 129 -11.39 3.19 5.50
N ASP A 130 -11.25 4.23 4.67
CA ASP A 130 -12.13 4.45 3.53
C ASP A 130 -11.99 3.34 2.48
N LEU A 131 -10.84 2.65 2.44
CA LEU A 131 -10.56 1.54 1.53
C LEU A 131 -11.47 0.33 1.80
N ILE A 132 -11.99 0.17 3.01
CA ILE A 132 -12.85 -0.96 3.39
C ILE A 132 -14.19 -0.91 2.64
N PHE A 133 -14.60 0.28 2.20
CA PHE A 133 -15.84 0.48 1.44
C PHE A 133 -15.66 0.31 -0.06
N ILE A 134 -14.47 -0.08 -0.51
CA ILE A 134 -14.17 -0.37 -1.89
C ILE A 134 -14.58 -1.81 -2.19
N GLU A 135 -15.64 -1.96 -2.97
CA GLU A 135 -16.13 -3.28 -3.34
C GLU A 135 -15.25 -3.95 -4.40
N GLY A 136 -14.92 -5.22 -4.14
CA GLY A 136 -14.21 -6.09 -5.09
C GLY A 136 -12.69 -5.91 -5.10
N ILE A 137 -12.13 -5.19 -4.14
CA ILE A 137 -10.68 -5.18 -3.89
C ILE A 137 -10.43 -5.68 -2.47
N GLU A 138 -9.55 -6.66 -2.36
CA GLU A 138 -9.00 -7.06 -1.08
C GLU A 138 -7.67 -6.33 -0.86
N PHE A 139 -7.56 -5.66 0.28
CA PHE A 139 -6.34 -4.95 0.69
C PHE A 139 -5.56 -5.85 1.65
N ILE A 140 -4.59 -6.59 1.10
CA ILE A 140 -3.70 -7.46 1.87
C ILE A 140 -2.65 -6.59 2.56
N LEU A 141 -2.41 -6.79 3.85
CA LEU A 141 -1.47 -6.01 4.65
C LEU A 141 -0.05 -6.56 4.48
N THR A 142 0.89 -5.67 4.16
CA THR A 142 2.32 -6.05 4.09
C THR A 142 2.89 -6.27 5.50
N PRO A 143 4.06 -6.92 5.63
CA PRO A 143 4.79 -7.00 6.90
C PRO A 143 5.02 -5.62 7.53
N LYS A 144 5.18 -4.56 6.73
CA LYS A 144 5.34 -3.19 7.21
C LYS A 144 4.08 -2.66 7.89
N ALA A 145 2.91 -2.87 7.29
CA ALA A 145 1.64 -2.50 7.91
C ALA A 145 1.41 -3.26 9.22
N LEU A 146 1.73 -4.56 9.23
CA LEU A 146 1.66 -5.37 10.44
C LEU A 146 2.62 -4.85 11.51
N GLU A 147 3.86 -4.47 11.17
CA GLU A 147 4.82 -3.85 12.12
C GLU A 147 4.21 -2.60 12.77
N ILE A 148 3.55 -1.73 12.01
CA ILE A 148 2.91 -0.51 12.52
C ILE A 148 1.78 -0.87 13.49
N ILE A 149 0.95 -1.85 13.17
CA ILE A 149 -0.20 -2.23 13.99
C ILE A 149 0.24 -2.95 15.27
N TYR A 150 1.21 -3.85 15.17
CA TYR A 150 1.69 -4.65 16.31
C TYR A 150 2.78 -3.96 17.12
N ARG A 151 3.23 -2.77 16.75
CA ARG A 151 4.23 -2.02 17.51
C ARG A 151 3.71 -1.75 18.92
N ASN A 152 4.25 -2.46 19.90
CA ASN A 152 4.11 -2.07 21.28
C ASN A 152 5.00 -0.83 21.48
N ASN A 153 4.42 0.29 21.93
CA ASN A 153 5.21 1.38 22.48
C ASN A 153 5.87 0.86 23.77
N THR A 154 7.05 0.27 23.64
CA THR A 154 7.98 0.00 24.75
C THR A 154 8.69 1.26 25.17
#